data_AF-A0A5K1H1R2-F1
#
_entry.id   AF-A0A5K1H1R2-F1
#
_cell.length_a   1.000
_cell.length_b   1.000
_cell.length_c   1.000
_cell.angle_alpha   90.00
_cell.angle_beta   90.00
_cell.angle_gamma   90.00
#
_symmetry.space_group_name_H-M   'P 1'
#
loop_
_entity.id
_entity.type
_entity.pdbx_description
1 polymer ?
#
loop_
_entity_poly.entity_id
_entity_poly.type
_entity_poly.pdbx_seq_one_letter_code
_entity_poly.pdbx_strand_id
1 'polypeptide(L)' 'WFTSMVGRKVNLKILVSKLWKVGVSTVQTTEFVQGQTFRWGLAWSFVSLSNRIPSSKLPDRTSQSFMLE' A
#
# COMPACT_ATOMS: atom_id res chain seq x y z
N TRP A 1 6.76 6.75 -7.02
CA TRP A 1 6.24 6.20 -5.76
C TRP A 1 7.03 6.79 -4.61
N PHE A 2 6.36 7.12 -3.53
CA PHE A 2 6.94 7.53 -2.25
C PHE A 2 6.60 6.47 -1.21
N THR A 3 7.46 6.21 -0.24
CA THR A 3 7.26 5.16 0.76
C THR A 3 7.63 5.62 2.16
N SER A 4 7.00 5.02 3.18
CA SER A 4 7.33 5.22 4.58
C SER A 4 6.98 3.98 5.40
N MET A 5 7.80 3.68 6.41
CA MET A 5 7.50 2.64 7.40
C MET A 5 6.79 3.27 8.60
N VAL A 6 5.67 2.68 9.01
CA VAL A 6 4.82 3.14 10.11
C VAL A 6 4.93 2.13 11.26
N GLY A 7 5.28 2.63 12.44
CA GLY A 7 5.46 1.79 13.64
C GLY A 7 4.22 1.58 14.49
N ARG A 8 3.14 2.33 14.27
CA ARG A 8 1.87 2.25 15.02
C ARG A 8 0.69 2.15 14.05
N LYS A 9 -0.15 1.11 14.16
CA LYS A 9 -1.30 0.89 13.27
C LYS A 9 -2.28 2.07 13.23
N VAL A 10 -2.48 2.75 14.35
CA VAL A 10 -3.35 3.94 14.43
C VAL A 10 -2.86 5.09 13.54
N ASN A 11 -1.54 5.27 13.43
CA ASN A 11 -0.95 6.31 12.58
C ASN A 11 -1.18 6.00 11.11
N LEU A 12 -1.18 4.73 10.70
CA LEU A 12 -1.41 4.33 9.31
C LEU A 12 -2.77 4.84 8.82
N LYS A 13 -3.84 4.65 9.59
CA LYS A 13 -5.19 5.12 9.24
C LYS A 13 -5.25 6.63 9.11
N ILE A 14 -4.59 7.36 10.01
CA ILE A 14 -4.53 8.84 9.98
C ILE A 14 -3.76 9.31 8.74
N LEU A 15 -2.62 8.69 8.44
CA LEU A 15 -1.77 9.08 7.31
C LEU A 15 -2.45 8.81 5.97
N VAL A 16 -3.07 7.65 5.81
CA VAL A 16 -3.87 7.32 4.61
C VAL A 16 -4.97 8.36 4.39
N SER A 17 -5.70 8.75 5.44
CA SER A 17 -6.72 9.81 5.33
C SER A 17 -6.12 11.15 4.90
N LYS A 18 -4.96 11.53 5.43
CA LYS A 18 -4.26 12.76 5.01
C LYS A 18 -3.81 12.71 3.55
N LEU A 19 -3.31 11.57 3.08
CA LEU A 19 -2.88 11.40 1.68
C LEU A 19 -4.06 11.59 0.71
N TRP A 20 -5.23 11.04 1.03
CA TRP A 20 -6.43 11.26 0.23
C TRP A 20 -6.86 12.72 0.21
N LYS A 21 -6.77 13.44 1.34
CA LYS A 21 -7.06 14.88 1.40
C LYS A 21 -6.12 15.73 0.54
N VAL A 22 -4.89 15.28 0.33
CA VAL A 22 -3.88 15.98 -0.51
C VAL A 22 -4.01 15.61 -1.99
N GLY A 23 -4.94 14.73 -2.38
CA GLY A 23 -5.20 14.41 -3.78
C GLY A 23 -4.22 13.39 -4.38
N VAL A 24 -3.65 12.52 -3.54
CA VAL A 24 -2.87 11.38 -4.01
C VAL A 24 -3.74 10.44 -4.86
N SER A 25 -3.23 9.99 -6.01
CA SER A 25 -3.99 9.12 -6.93
C SER A 25 -3.99 7.65 -6.53
N THR A 26 -2.97 7.18 -5.83
CA THR A 26 -2.86 5.78 -5.40
C THR A 26 -2.16 5.68 -4.06
N VAL A 27 -2.73 4.86 -3.17
CA VAL A 27 -2.17 4.51 -1.87
C VAL A 27 -2.16 2.98 -1.76
N GLN A 28 -1.04 2.43 -1.31
CA GLN A 28 -0.83 1.01 -1.07
C GLN A 28 -0.28 0.83 0.35
N THR A 29 -0.68 -0.25 1.01
CA THR A 29 -0.19 -0.60 2.35
C THR A 29 0.21 -2.06 2.41
N THR A 30 1.23 -2.36 3.19
CA THR A 30 1.66 -3.73 3.48
C THR A 30 2.01 -3.87 4.96
N GLU A 31 2.05 -5.10 5.47
CA GLU A 31 2.41 -5.41 6.85
C GLU A 31 3.76 -6.13 6.86
N PHE A 32 4.65 -5.73 7.77
CA PHE A 32 5.91 -6.41 8.05
C PHE A 32 5.83 -7.00 9.45
N VAL A 33 5.91 -8.32 9.54
CA VAL A 33 5.79 -9.06 10.79
C VAL A 33 7.09 -9.81 11.03
N GLN A 34 7.75 -9.52 12.16
CA GLN A 34 8.95 -10.22 12.60
C GLN A 34 8.80 -10.58 14.08
N GLY A 35 8.42 -11.83 14.34
CA GLY A 35 8.09 -12.29 15.68
C GLY A 35 6.97 -11.43 16.29
N GLN A 36 7.26 -10.77 17.42
CA GLN A 36 6.33 -9.87 18.10
C GLN A 36 6.33 -8.43 17.56
N THR A 37 7.25 -8.10 16.64
CA THR A 37 7.35 -6.76 16.06
C THR A 37 6.50 -6.65 14.82
N PHE A 38 5.54 -5.71 14.85
CA PHE A 38 4.70 -5.36 13.71
C PHE A 38 5.05 -3.95 13.22
N ARG A 39 5.26 -3.83 11.92
CA ARG A 39 5.40 -2.56 11.21
C ARG A 39 4.49 -2.56 9.99
N TRP A 40 4.20 -1.39 9.46
CA TRP A 40 3.37 -1.24 8.26
C TRP A 40 4.13 -0.44 7.21
N GLY A 41 4.21 -0.94 5.98
CA GLY A 41 4.66 -0.16 4.84
C GLY A 41 3.51 0.67 4.29
N LEU A 42 3.75 1.95 4.04
CA LEU A 42 2.83 2.84 3.33
C LEU A 42 3.54 3.34 2.07
N ALA A 43 2.92 3.14 0.90
CA ALA A 43 3.42 3.61 -0.37
C ALA A 43 2.35 4.44 -1.10
N TRP A 44 2.74 5.51 -1.79
CA TRP A 44 1.81 6.34 -2.55
C TRP A 44 2.39 6.97 -3.82
N SER A 45 1.50 7.42 -4.70
CA SER A 45 1.84 8.04 -5.98
C SER A 45 0.78 9.06 -6.40
N PHE A 46 1.22 10.19 -6.98
CA PHE A 46 0.35 11.17 -7.66
C PHE A 46 0.09 10.82 -9.13
N VAL A 47 0.71 9.76 -9.65
CA VAL A 47 0.43 9.24 -10.98
C VAL A 47 -0.65 8.17 -10.84
N SER A 48 -1.78 8.37 -11.50
CA SER A 48 -2.86 7.38 -11.59
C SER A 48 -2.36 6.10 -12.27
N LEU A 49 -2.62 4.94 -11.66
CA LEU A 49 -2.36 3.63 -12.28
C LEU A 49 -3.21 3.41 -13.53
N SER A 50 -4.36 4.08 -13.67
CA SER A 50 -5.19 4.01 -14.89
C SER A 50 -4.46 4.51 -16.13
N ASN A 51 -3.47 5.41 -15.98
CA ASN A 51 -2.70 5.93 -17.11
C ASN A 51 -1.55 4.99 -17.51
N ARG A 52 -1.34 3.88 -16.78
CA ARG A 52 -0.25 2.93 -17.05
C ARG A 52 -0.69 1.59 -17.61
N ILE A 53 -1.99 1.33 -17.70
CA ILE A 53 -2.52 0.09 -18.26
C ILE A 53 -2.95 0.37 -19.70
N PRO A 54 -2.18 -0.01 -20.74
CA PRO A 54 -2.81 -0.29 -22.02
C PRO A 54 -3.77 -1.46 -21.76
N SER A 55 -5.06 -1.24 -22.02
CA SER A 55 -6.15 -2.22 -21.84
C SER A 55 -5.72 -3.64 -22.22
N SER A 56 -5.29 -4.43 -21.24
CA SER A 56 -5.20 -5.88 -21.35
C SER A 56 -5.80 -6.45 -20.08
N LYS A 57 -6.83 -7.26 -20.30
CA LYS A 57 -7.67 -7.91 -19.30
C LYS A 57 -6.76 -8.69 -18.34
N LEU A 58 -6.79 -8.41 -17.04
CA LEU A 58 -6.17 -9.27 -16.03
C LEU A 58 -7.25 -10.17 -15.41
N PRO A 59 -7.04 -11.50 -15.39
CA PRO A 59 -7.94 -12.43 -14.74
C PRO A 59 -7.77 -12.43 -13.22
N ASP A 60 -8.72 -13.12 -12.62
CA ASP A 60 -9.12 -13.21 -11.24
C ASP A 60 -8.03 -13.24 -10.14
N ARG A 61 -8.42 -12.64 -9.02
CA ARG A 61 -7.65 -12.41 -7.79
C ARG A 61 -7.34 -13.74 -7.10
N THR A 62 -6.13 -14.26 -7.27
CA THR A 62 -5.63 -15.36 -6.42
C THR A 62 -4.75 -14.77 -5.32
N SER A 63 -5.23 -14.88 -4.07
CA SER A 63 -4.49 -14.56 -2.86
C SER A 63 -3.19 -15.37 -2.80
N GLN A 64 -2.06 -14.76 -3.17
CA GLN A 64 -0.75 -15.32 -2.88
C GLN A 64 -0.33 -14.88 -1.47
N SER A 65 -0.62 -15.73 -0.48
CA SER A 65 -0.01 -15.68 0.84
C SER A 65 1.48 -16.01 0.70
N PHE A 66 2.33 -15.01 0.92
CA PHE A 66 3.77 -15.20 1.00
C PHE A 66 4.14 -15.50 2.46
N MET A 67 4.38 -16.77 2.77
CA MET A 67 5.11 -17.16 3.98
C MET A 67 6.58 -17.28 3.59
N LEU A 68 7.46 -16.52 4.24
CA LEU A 68 8.90 -16.81 4.21
C LEU A 68 9.17 -17.98 5.17
N GLU A 69 9.88 -18.99 4.67
CA GLU A 69 10.67 -19.90 5.53
C GLU A 69 11.88 -19.18 6.12
#